data_AF-A0A9W8GQS7-F1
#
_entry.id   AF-A0A9W8GQS7-F1
#
_cell.length_a   1.000
_cell.length_b   1.000
_cell.length_c   1.000
_cell.angle_alpha   90.00
_cell.angle_beta   90.00
_cell.angle_gamma   90.00
#
_symmetry.space_group_name_H-M   'P 1'
#
loop_
_entity.id
_entity.type
_entity.pdbx_description
1 polymer ?
#
loop_
_entity_poly.entity_id
_entity_poly.type
_entity_poly.pdbx_seq_one_letter_code
_entity_poly.pdbx_strand_id
1 'polypeptide(L)'
;HRLFELYRYHSVGFSSDNNTKAAYIGEIYPSRSNPLPIWAHYRDRGYVTARVETGCDDWAELYLGGKYKSKEYSVGNRSLDYELTSPFCLPEYYPNVGNAFGNFKGPYSLTARCLYGRYVHDWAFDYLSQLRGELRAHRAKQLAQQKDVRPYMISATFLEGHEGSGEVLRTVDDSLAAFLESMRDSGELNDTVLIMAADHGLHMGLNFAFLQSGRIEHQNPFLVMSVPEWLHEFSEKYQAKHGSERVSPFAANEQRLVTPFETHHTFRVLADWPEFETN
;
A
#
# COMPACT_ATOMS: atom_id res chain seq x y z
N HIS A 1 -5.86 9.53 16.51
CA HIS A 1 -5.45 9.59 15.09
C HIS A 1 -6.44 10.47 14.35
N ARG A 2 -6.04 11.04 13.21
CA ARG A 2 -6.89 11.86 12.34
C ARG A 2 -6.91 11.27 10.95
N LEU A 3 -8.11 11.21 10.37
CA LEU A 3 -8.31 10.80 8.98
C LEU A 3 -8.24 12.04 8.08
N PHE A 4 -7.54 11.89 6.96
CA PHE A 4 -7.47 12.88 5.89
C PHE A 4 -7.87 12.23 4.57
N GLU A 5 -8.77 12.88 3.85
CA GLU A 5 -9.28 12.41 2.56
C GLU A 5 -8.67 13.25 1.43
N LEU A 6 -7.87 12.62 0.57
CA LEU A 6 -7.16 13.31 -0.50
C LEU A 6 -8.02 13.32 -1.76
N TYR A 7 -9.01 14.21 -1.78
CA TYR A 7 -10.07 14.27 -2.80
C TYR A 7 -9.58 14.55 -4.23
N ARG A 8 -8.33 15.01 -4.39
CA ARG A 8 -7.72 15.29 -5.69
C ARG A 8 -6.47 14.46 -5.93
N TYR A 9 -6.51 13.20 -5.54
CA TYR A 9 -5.49 12.23 -5.92
C TYR A 9 -5.67 11.78 -7.37
N HIS A 10 -4.61 11.85 -8.16
CA HIS A 10 -4.66 11.62 -9.60
C HIS A 10 -3.61 10.61 -10.06
N SER A 11 -4.04 9.63 -10.86
CA SER A 11 -3.13 8.63 -11.43
C SER A 11 -2.22 9.26 -12.49
N VAL A 12 -0.96 8.83 -12.56
CA VAL A 12 0.03 9.30 -13.55
C VAL A 12 0.16 8.36 -14.75
N GLY A 13 -0.51 7.21 -14.70
CA GLY A 13 -0.57 6.26 -15.80
C GLY A 13 -1.90 5.52 -15.89
N PHE A 14 -2.02 4.71 -16.94
CA PHE A 14 -3.26 3.99 -17.24
C PHE A 14 -3.48 2.76 -16.35
N SER A 15 -2.42 2.06 -15.98
CA SER A 15 -2.50 0.81 -15.23
C SER A 15 -1.59 0.85 -14.02
N SER A 16 -1.57 -0.23 -13.25
CA SER A 16 -0.75 -0.39 -12.05
C SER A 16 0.71 -0.04 -12.24
N ASP A 17 1.28 -0.34 -13.42
CA ASP A 17 2.71 -0.17 -13.71
C ASP A 17 3.24 1.23 -13.36
N ASN A 18 2.88 2.24 -14.15
CA ASN A 18 3.40 3.60 -13.99
C ASN A 18 3.02 4.20 -12.63
N ASN A 19 1.82 3.91 -12.14
CA ASN A 19 1.32 4.47 -10.88
C ASN A 19 2.09 3.91 -9.68
N THR A 20 2.25 2.60 -9.61
CA THR A 20 2.99 1.96 -8.51
C THR A 20 4.50 2.19 -8.63
N LYS A 21 5.06 2.31 -9.83
CA LYS A 21 6.45 2.77 -10.01
C LYS A 21 6.62 4.19 -9.44
N ALA A 22 5.77 5.12 -9.83
CA ALA A 22 5.82 6.48 -9.28
C ALA A 22 5.71 6.49 -7.74
N ALA A 23 4.83 5.67 -7.14
CA ALA A 23 4.68 5.56 -5.67
C ALA A 23 5.86 4.86 -4.97
N TYR A 24 6.37 3.75 -5.52
CA TYR A 24 7.31 2.87 -4.82
C TYR A 24 8.77 3.16 -5.15
N ILE A 25 9.08 3.73 -6.31
CA ILE A 25 10.46 4.08 -6.68
C ILE A 25 10.67 5.57 -7.00
N GLY A 26 9.59 6.36 -7.10
CA GLY A 26 9.68 7.80 -7.36
C GLY A 26 9.99 8.16 -8.82
N GLU A 27 10.05 7.17 -9.72
CA GLU A 27 10.33 7.34 -11.15
C GLU A 27 9.50 6.35 -11.97
N ILE A 28 8.91 6.76 -13.10
CA ILE A 28 8.19 5.83 -14.00
C ILE A 28 9.17 5.10 -14.93
N TYR A 29 10.23 5.78 -15.35
CA TYR A 29 11.28 5.28 -16.23
C TYR A 29 12.61 5.33 -15.46
N PRO A 30 12.98 4.24 -14.76
CA PRO A 30 14.17 4.23 -13.93
C PRO A 30 15.42 4.61 -14.72
N SER A 31 16.02 5.73 -14.33
CA SER A 31 17.21 6.28 -15.00
C SER A 31 18.50 5.53 -14.62
N ARG A 32 18.50 4.84 -13.48
CA ARG A 32 19.65 4.14 -12.90
C ARG A 32 19.53 2.63 -13.06
N SER A 33 20.68 1.95 -13.12
CA SER A 33 20.72 0.50 -12.88
C SER A 33 20.36 0.24 -11.41
N ASN A 34 19.42 -0.66 -11.18
CA ASN A 34 18.97 -1.10 -9.86
C ASN A 34 18.19 -0.07 -9.03
N PRO A 35 17.03 0.42 -9.53
CA PRO A 35 16.12 1.23 -8.71
C PRO A 35 15.67 0.45 -7.48
N LEU A 36 15.68 1.12 -6.31
CA LEU A 36 15.27 0.52 -5.05
C LEU A 36 13.80 0.83 -4.77
N PRO A 37 12.95 -0.19 -4.58
CA PRO A 37 11.59 0.02 -4.12
C PRO A 37 11.57 0.52 -2.68
N ILE A 38 10.46 1.16 -2.30
CA ILE A 38 10.33 1.87 -1.03
C ILE A 38 10.56 0.99 0.19
N TRP A 39 10.18 -0.29 0.17
CA TRP A 39 10.44 -1.21 1.27
C TRP A 39 11.94 -1.43 1.51
N ALA A 40 12.78 -1.43 0.47
CA ALA A 40 14.23 -1.49 0.64
C ALA A 40 14.75 -0.26 1.41
N HIS A 41 14.19 0.92 1.13
CA HIS A 41 14.53 2.15 1.83
C HIS A 41 14.18 2.10 3.33
N TYR A 42 13.02 1.55 3.68
CA TYR A 42 12.61 1.30 5.07
C TYR A 42 13.52 0.29 5.78
N ARG A 43 13.80 -0.85 5.13
CA ARG A 43 14.70 -1.88 5.68
C ARG A 43 16.08 -1.30 6.00
N ASP A 44 16.65 -0.50 5.10
CA ASP A 44 17.97 0.11 5.28
C ASP A 44 18.02 1.11 6.46
N ARG A 45 16.86 1.47 7.02
CA ARG A 45 16.68 2.27 8.25
C ARG A 45 16.28 1.44 9.46
N GLY A 46 16.40 0.11 9.37
CA GLY A 46 16.15 -0.80 10.48
C GLY A 46 14.67 -1.15 10.71
N TYR A 47 13.79 -0.80 9.77
CA TYR A 47 12.39 -1.24 9.82
C TYR A 47 12.30 -2.74 9.49
N VAL A 48 11.40 -3.42 10.19
CA VAL A 48 10.89 -4.72 9.74
C VAL A 48 9.96 -4.49 8.56
N THR A 49 10.17 -5.18 7.45
CA THR A 49 9.44 -4.97 6.20
C THR A 49 8.60 -6.19 5.82
N ALA A 50 7.33 -5.94 5.48
CA ALA A 50 6.43 -6.98 5.05
C ALA A 50 5.64 -6.58 3.80
N ARG A 51 5.41 -7.55 2.91
CA ARG A 51 4.53 -7.37 1.75
C ARG A 51 3.52 -8.52 1.67
N VAL A 52 2.27 -8.17 1.45
CA VAL A 52 1.16 -9.11 1.24
C VAL A 52 0.54 -8.76 -0.09
N GLU A 53 0.44 -9.72 -1.00
CA GLU A 53 -0.17 -9.50 -2.32
C GLU A 53 -1.18 -10.59 -2.57
N THR A 54 -2.43 -10.24 -2.88
CA THR A 54 -3.45 -11.21 -3.30
C THR A 54 -3.35 -11.57 -4.79
N GLY A 55 -2.26 -11.16 -5.44
CA GLY A 55 -1.88 -11.53 -6.80
C GLY A 55 -0.86 -12.66 -6.81
N CYS A 56 -0.69 -13.30 -7.97
CA CYS A 56 0.42 -14.22 -8.21
C CYS A 56 1.48 -13.51 -9.04
N ASP A 57 2.07 -12.47 -8.46
CA ASP A 57 3.10 -11.66 -9.07
C ASP A 57 4.13 -11.25 -8.01
N ASP A 58 5.38 -11.14 -8.42
CA ASP A 58 6.42 -10.44 -7.66
C ASP A 58 6.52 -9.05 -8.28
N TRP A 59 6.04 -8.03 -7.58
CA TRP A 59 6.06 -6.65 -8.08
C TRP A 59 7.45 -6.20 -8.55
N ALA A 60 8.51 -6.53 -7.79
CA ALA A 60 9.86 -6.05 -8.11
C ALA A 60 10.37 -6.71 -9.40
N GLU A 61 10.17 -8.01 -9.54
CA GLU A 61 10.54 -8.72 -10.77
C GLU A 61 9.69 -8.25 -11.96
N LEU A 62 8.37 -8.13 -11.77
CA LEU A 62 7.42 -7.77 -12.84
C LEU A 62 7.69 -6.38 -13.40
N TYR A 63 7.89 -5.39 -12.53
CA TYR A 63 7.96 -3.98 -12.93
C TYR A 63 9.38 -3.46 -13.10
N LEU A 64 10.36 -4.08 -12.46
CA LEU A 64 11.76 -3.67 -12.53
C LEU A 64 12.67 -4.70 -13.21
N GLY A 65 12.11 -5.79 -13.75
CA GLY A 65 12.82 -6.85 -14.45
C GLY A 65 13.85 -6.32 -15.46
N GLY A 66 15.08 -6.84 -15.37
CA GLY A 66 16.22 -6.40 -16.20
C GLY A 66 16.93 -5.12 -15.73
N LYS A 67 16.35 -4.35 -14.80
CA LYS A 67 17.01 -3.25 -14.08
C LYS A 67 17.25 -3.58 -12.62
N TYR A 68 16.43 -4.44 -12.02
CA TYR A 68 16.55 -4.90 -10.64
C TYR A 68 17.36 -6.19 -10.54
N LYS A 69 18.24 -6.27 -9.55
CA LYS A 69 18.94 -7.51 -9.17
C LYS A 69 18.69 -7.79 -7.71
N SER A 70 17.81 -8.75 -7.44
CA SER A 70 17.40 -9.14 -6.07
C SER A 70 18.59 -9.38 -5.14
N LYS A 71 19.63 -10.07 -5.63
CA LYS A 71 20.85 -10.42 -4.87
C LYS A 71 21.63 -9.23 -4.31
N GLU A 72 21.57 -8.06 -4.94
CA GLU A 72 22.36 -6.89 -4.51
C GLU A 72 21.78 -6.20 -3.27
N TYR A 73 20.52 -6.48 -2.95
CA TYR A 73 19.80 -5.83 -1.85
C TYR A 73 19.09 -6.83 -0.96
N SER A 74 19.48 -8.09 -1.01
CA SER A 74 18.84 -9.12 -0.26
C SER A 74 19.68 -9.47 0.98
N VAL A 75 19.18 -9.22 2.19
CA VAL A 75 19.84 -9.74 3.40
C VAL A 75 19.57 -11.23 3.46
N GLY A 76 20.61 -12.05 3.27
CA GLY A 76 20.46 -13.50 3.19
C GLY A 76 19.61 -14.00 2.02
N ASN A 77 19.67 -13.33 0.85
CA ASN A 77 18.85 -13.63 -0.34
C ASN A 77 17.34 -13.30 -0.21
N ARG A 78 16.91 -12.45 0.75
CA ARG A 78 15.55 -11.90 0.81
C ARG A 78 15.48 -10.37 0.74
N SER A 79 14.58 -9.82 -0.08
CA SER A 79 14.32 -8.38 -0.22
C SER A 79 13.42 -7.82 0.90
N LEU A 80 12.59 -8.67 1.50
CA LEU A 80 11.62 -8.42 2.57
C LEU A 80 11.88 -9.36 3.76
N ASP A 81 11.49 -8.96 4.96
CA ASP A 81 11.53 -9.85 6.15
C ASP A 81 10.37 -10.86 6.12
N TYR A 82 9.19 -10.39 5.69
CA TYR A 82 7.97 -11.17 5.59
C TYR A 82 7.28 -10.96 4.24
N GLU A 83 6.79 -12.05 3.65
CA GLU A 83 6.10 -12.01 2.36
C GLU A 83 4.94 -13.03 2.37
N LEU A 84 3.80 -12.62 1.81
CA LEU A 84 2.68 -13.52 1.51
C LEU A 84 2.20 -13.29 0.08
N THR A 85 2.61 -14.21 -0.81
CA THR A 85 2.20 -14.23 -2.22
C THR A 85 1.87 -15.66 -2.67
N SER A 86 2.63 -16.65 -2.21
CA SER A 86 2.57 -18.04 -2.71
C SER A 86 1.18 -18.71 -2.68
N PRO A 87 0.32 -18.55 -1.64
CA PRO A 87 -1.00 -19.16 -1.66
C PRO A 87 -1.88 -18.70 -2.83
N PHE A 88 -1.64 -17.48 -3.32
CA PHE A 88 -2.39 -16.87 -4.41
C PHE A 88 -1.89 -17.30 -5.79
N CYS A 89 -0.83 -18.10 -5.84
CA CYS A 89 -0.36 -18.78 -7.06
C CYS A 89 -0.94 -20.19 -7.23
N LEU A 90 -1.81 -20.64 -6.33
CA LEU A 90 -2.40 -21.97 -6.41
C LEU A 90 -3.40 -22.09 -7.58
N PRO A 91 -3.43 -23.21 -8.33
CA PRO A 91 -4.25 -23.39 -9.54
C PRO A 91 -5.77 -23.16 -9.36
N GLU A 92 -6.26 -23.29 -8.13
CA GLU A 92 -7.63 -23.03 -7.73
C GLU A 92 -8.00 -21.56 -7.98
N TYR A 93 -7.11 -20.64 -7.64
CA TYR A 93 -7.28 -19.20 -7.84
C TYR A 93 -6.56 -18.73 -9.12
N TYR A 94 -5.30 -19.10 -9.33
CA TYR A 94 -4.47 -18.68 -10.46
C TYR A 94 -4.25 -19.87 -11.42
N PRO A 95 -5.13 -20.09 -12.42
CA PRO A 95 -5.10 -21.31 -13.22
C PRO A 95 -3.82 -21.40 -14.07
N ASN A 96 -3.20 -22.58 -14.08
CA ASN A 96 -1.99 -22.88 -14.84
C ASN A 96 -2.25 -23.20 -16.33
N VAL A 97 -3.51 -23.26 -16.75
CA VAL A 97 -3.93 -23.49 -18.14
C VAL A 97 -4.97 -22.44 -18.51
N GLY A 98 -4.84 -21.89 -19.72
CA GLY A 98 -5.72 -20.82 -20.21
C GLY A 98 -5.25 -19.43 -19.79
N ASN A 99 -6.19 -18.48 -19.73
CA ASN A 99 -5.90 -17.11 -19.30
C ASN A 99 -6.14 -16.96 -17.79
N ALA A 100 -5.06 -16.87 -17.01
CA ALA A 100 -5.13 -16.62 -15.57
C ALA A 100 -5.73 -15.26 -15.20
N PHE A 101 -5.76 -14.32 -16.14
CA PHE A 101 -6.33 -12.99 -16.02
C PHE A 101 -7.68 -12.90 -16.76
N GLY A 102 -8.41 -14.01 -16.82
CA GLY A 102 -9.71 -14.09 -17.48
C GLY A 102 -10.83 -13.50 -16.63
N ASN A 103 -11.95 -13.22 -17.28
CA ASN A 103 -13.13 -12.61 -16.66
C ASN A 103 -13.89 -13.51 -15.69
N PHE A 104 -13.69 -14.83 -15.72
CA PHE A 104 -14.52 -15.79 -14.96
C PHE A 104 -13.75 -16.66 -13.96
N LYS A 105 -12.42 -16.58 -13.99
CA LYS A 105 -11.53 -17.27 -13.06
C LYS A 105 -10.22 -16.51 -13.03
N GLY A 106 -9.65 -16.37 -11.84
CA GLY A 106 -8.40 -15.66 -11.65
C GLY A 106 -8.53 -14.36 -10.89
N PRO A 107 -7.40 -13.65 -10.74
CA PRO A 107 -7.36 -12.36 -10.07
C PRO A 107 -8.17 -11.26 -10.75
N TYR A 108 -8.58 -11.43 -12.02
CA TYR A 108 -9.39 -10.42 -12.75
C TYR A 108 -10.84 -10.88 -12.96
N SER A 109 -11.26 -11.91 -12.20
CA SER A 109 -12.63 -12.42 -12.31
C SER A 109 -13.65 -11.37 -11.87
N LEU A 110 -14.76 -11.29 -12.60
CA LEU A 110 -15.98 -10.55 -12.23
C LEU A 110 -16.90 -11.33 -11.28
N THR A 111 -16.48 -12.53 -10.87
CA THR A 111 -17.14 -13.30 -9.81
C THR A 111 -16.35 -13.23 -8.52
N ALA A 112 -17.01 -13.57 -7.41
CA ALA A 112 -16.34 -13.83 -6.13
C ALA A 112 -15.08 -14.70 -6.32
N ARG A 113 -13.99 -14.28 -5.69
CA ARG A 113 -12.68 -14.92 -5.78
C ARG A 113 -12.43 -15.68 -4.51
N CYS A 114 -12.40 -16.99 -4.62
CA CYS A 114 -12.28 -17.86 -3.47
C CYS A 114 -11.08 -18.79 -3.60
N LEU A 115 -10.43 -19.03 -2.46
CA LEU A 115 -9.40 -20.04 -2.30
C LEU A 115 -9.84 -20.95 -1.14
N TYR A 116 -10.04 -22.24 -1.44
CA TYR A 116 -10.58 -23.24 -0.50
C TYR A 116 -11.90 -22.82 0.18
N GLY A 117 -12.82 -22.22 -0.57
CA GLY A 117 -14.17 -21.87 -0.09
C GLY A 117 -14.24 -20.60 0.76
N ARG A 118 -13.13 -19.88 0.94
CA ARG A 118 -13.06 -18.56 1.59
C ARG A 118 -12.67 -17.50 0.57
N TYR A 119 -13.02 -16.22 0.81
CA TYR A 119 -12.55 -15.16 -0.05
C TYR A 119 -11.03 -15.04 -0.02
N VAL A 120 -10.43 -14.65 -1.14
CA VAL A 120 -8.98 -14.53 -1.27
C VAL A 120 -8.41 -13.48 -0.29
N HIS A 121 -9.05 -12.31 -0.16
CA HIS A 121 -8.63 -11.28 0.78
C HIS A 121 -8.70 -11.71 2.25
N ASP A 122 -9.58 -12.64 2.63
CA ASP A 122 -9.65 -13.12 4.02
C ASP A 122 -8.34 -13.77 4.46
N TRP A 123 -7.68 -14.52 3.56
CA TRP A 123 -6.36 -15.10 3.83
C TRP A 123 -5.29 -14.03 4.04
N ALA A 124 -5.37 -12.94 3.28
CA ALA A 124 -4.47 -11.80 3.44
C ALA A 124 -4.72 -11.05 4.77
N PHE A 125 -5.98 -10.78 5.11
CA PHE A 125 -6.32 -10.12 6.38
C PHE A 125 -5.99 -10.98 7.60
N ASP A 126 -6.19 -12.30 7.54
CA ASP A 126 -5.77 -13.23 8.60
C ASP A 126 -4.27 -13.13 8.84
N TYR A 127 -3.47 -13.18 7.78
CA TYR A 127 -2.02 -13.06 7.87
C TYR A 127 -1.58 -11.70 8.40
N LEU A 128 -2.15 -10.61 7.87
CA LEU A 128 -1.86 -9.25 8.32
C LEU A 128 -2.16 -9.08 9.81
N SER A 129 -3.28 -9.62 10.28
CA SER A 129 -3.70 -9.57 11.68
C SER A 129 -2.73 -10.35 12.59
N GLN A 130 -2.34 -11.55 12.18
CA GLN A 130 -1.36 -12.36 12.92
C GLN A 130 0.00 -11.67 12.97
N LEU A 131 0.51 -11.23 11.81
CA LEU A 131 1.82 -10.58 11.72
C LEU A 131 1.87 -9.31 12.56
N ARG A 132 0.87 -8.44 12.46
CA ARG A 132 0.78 -7.23 13.28
C ARG A 132 0.70 -7.55 14.77
N GLY A 133 -0.10 -8.54 15.15
CA GLY A 133 -0.20 -9.01 16.54
C GLY A 133 1.17 -9.41 17.11
N GLU A 134 1.93 -10.21 16.37
CA GLU A 134 3.28 -10.64 16.77
C GLU A 134 4.28 -9.47 16.82
N LEU A 135 4.30 -8.60 15.82
CA LEU A 135 5.17 -7.43 15.78
C LEU A 135 4.88 -6.47 16.93
N ARG A 136 3.60 -6.23 17.25
CA ARG A 136 3.19 -5.40 18.38
C ARG A 136 3.53 -6.03 19.72
N ALA A 137 3.30 -7.34 19.88
CA ALA A 137 3.68 -8.05 21.10
C ALA A 137 5.19 -8.01 21.33
N HIS A 138 5.99 -8.16 20.28
CA HIS A 138 7.44 -8.03 20.34
C HIS A 138 7.87 -6.60 20.71
N ARG A 139 7.30 -5.59 20.05
CA ARG A 139 7.53 -4.17 20.35
C ARG A 139 7.22 -3.83 21.80
N ALA A 140 6.09 -4.29 22.33
CA ALA A 140 5.72 -4.08 23.74
C ALA A 140 6.74 -4.69 24.70
N LYS A 141 7.25 -5.89 24.42
CA LYS A 141 8.31 -6.52 25.20
C LYS A 141 9.63 -5.73 25.14
N GLN A 142 10.01 -5.21 23.98
CA GLN A 142 11.21 -4.38 23.83
C GLN A 142 11.10 -3.09 24.64
N LEU A 143 9.96 -2.40 24.57
CA LEU A 143 9.67 -1.21 25.37
C LEU A 143 9.77 -1.50 26.87
N ALA A 144 9.14 -2.58 27.34
CA ALA A 144 9.19 -2.98 28.75
C ALA A 144 10.61 -3.32 29.23
N GLN A 145 11.48 -3.77 28.32
CA GLN A 145 12.88 -4.10 28.60
C GLN A 145 13.84 -2.92 28.35
N GLN A 146 13.33 -1.73 28.02
CA GLN A 146 14.13 -0.55 27.64
C GLN A 146 15.14 -0.85 26.52
N LYS A 147 14.76 -1.73 25.59
CA LYS A 147 15.56 -2.06 24.40
C LYS A 147 15.14 -1.20 23.22
N ASP A 148 16.04 -1.04 22.26
CA ASP A 148 15.74 -0.42 20.98
C ASP A 148 14.56 -1.13 20.31
N VAL A 149 13.55 -0.32 19.97
CA VAL A 149 12.34 -0.78 19.30
C VAL A 149 12.55 -0.67 17.80
N ARG A 150 12.33 -1.77 17.09
CA ARG A 150 12.33 -1.72 15.63
C ARG A 150 10.94 -1.33 15.12
N PRO A 151 10.81 -0.25 14.32
CA PRO A 151 9.57 0.05 13.64
C PRO A 151 9.30 -0.96 12.52
N TYR A 152 8.10 -0.95 11.95
CA TYR A 152 7.75 -1.82 10.84
C TYR A 152 6.99 -1.09 9.74
N MET A 153 7.13 -1.57 8.51
CA MET A 153 6.41 -1.14 7.32
C MET A 153 5.76 -2.36 6.70
N ILE A 154 4.44 -2.33 6.56
CA ILE A 154 3.66 -3.40 5.94
C ILE A 154 2.95 -2.78 4.74
N SER A 155 3.14 -3.39 3.56
CA SER A 155 2.39 -3.07 2.35
C SER A 155 1.48 -4.25 2.01
N ALA A 156 0.21 -3.96 1.72
CA ALA A 156 -0.76 -4.97 1.30
C ALA A 156 -1.43 -4.52 0.00
N THR A 157 -1.41 -5.38 -1.01
CA THR A 157 -2.04 -5.15 -2.31
C THR A 157 -3.19 -6.13 -2.49
N PHE A 158 -4.38 -5.60 -2.76
CA PHE A 158 -5.60 -6.34 -3.00
C PHE A 158 -6.03 -6.17 -4.45
N LEU A 159 -6.47 -7.24 -5.09
CA LEU A 159 -6.83 -7.23 -6.52
C LEU A 159 -8.33 -7.12 -6.76
N GLU A 160 -9.18 -7.11 -5.74
CA GLU A 160 -10.64 -7.10 -5.83
C GLU A 160 -11.18 -6.02 -6.78
N GLY A 161 -10.50 -4.87 -6.91
CA GLY A 161 -10.86 -3.80 -7.84
C GLY A 161 -10.57 -4.08 -9.33
N HIS A 162 -9.83 -5.14 -9.67
CA HIS A 162 -9.58 -5.58 -11.05
C HIS A 162 -10.79 -6.37 -11.59
N GLU A 163 -11.91 -5.70 -11.78
CA GLU A 163 -13.18 -6.34 -12.15
C GLU A 163 -14.09 -5.37 -12.93
N GLY A 164 -15.07 -5.86 -13.69
CA GLY A 164 -15.89 -5.02 -14.59
C GLY A 164 -17.38 -4.88 -14.24
N SER A 165 -17.83 -5.50 -13.14
CA SER A 165 -19.21 -5.58 -12.66
C SER A 165 -19.57 -4.55 -11.59
N GLY A 166 -18.61 -4.13 -10.75
CA GLY A 166 -18.84 -3.31 -9.54
C GLY A 166 -19.24 -4.11 -8.30
N GLU A 167 -19.43 -5.43 -8.41
CA GLU A 167 -19.93 -6.28 -7.33
C GLU A 167 -18.83 -7.03 -6.57
N VAL A 168 -17.67 -7.26 -7.21
CA VAL A 168 -16.58 -8.01 -6.56
C VAL A 168 -15.92 -7.15 -5.49
N LEU A 169 -15.78 -5.85 -5.73
CA LEU A 169 -15.19 -4.93 -4.77
C LEU A 169 -15.92 -4.96 -3.43
N ARG A 170 -17.26 -5.02 -3.44
CA ARG A 170 -18.09 -5.11 -2.23
C ARG A 170 -17.77 -6.31 -1.33
N THR A 171 -17.21 -7.39 -1.88
CA THR A 171 -16.90 -8.59 -1.09
C THR A 171 -15.82 -8.33 -0.04
N VAL A 172 -14.97 -7.32 -0.21
CA VAL A 172 -13.89 -6.99 0.71
C VAL A 172 -14.32 -6.05 1.85
N ASP A 173 -15.48 -5.38 1.71
CA ASP A 173 -15.88 -4.27 2.59
C ASP A 173 -15.94 -4.68 4.07
N ASP A 174 -16.62 -5.79 4.38
CA ASP A 174 -16.79 -6.27 5.77
C ASP A 174 -15.44 -6.67 6.39
N SER A 175 -14.60 -7.41 5.67
CA SER A 175 -13.28 -7.85 6.15
C SER A 175 -12.32 -6.68 6.31
N LEU A 176 -12.37 -5.70 5.40
CA LEU A 176 -11.59 -4.47 5.49
C LEU A 176 -12.05 -3.61 6.67
N ALA A 177 -13.37 -3.42 6.85
CA ALA A 177 -13.92 -2.68 7.98
C ALA A 177 -13.49 -3.31 9.31
N ALA A 178 -13.66 -4.62 9.47
CA ALA A 178 -13.24 -5.35 10.67
C ALA A 178 -11.73 -5.21 10.93
N PHE A 179 -10.91 -5.29 9.87
CA PHE A 179 -9.46 -5.08 9.98
C PHE A 179 -9.12 -3.66 10.47
N LEU A 180 -9.75 -2.63 9.91
CA LEU A 180 -9.55 -1.23 10.29
C LEU A 180 -10.01 -0.94 11.72
N GLU A 181 -11.19 -1.46 12.10
CA GLU A 181 -11.71 -1.36 13.46
C GLU A 181 -10.78 -2.04 14.47
N SER A 182 -10.20 -3.20 14.13
CA SER A 182 -9.22 -3.86 14.99
C SER A 182 -7.95 -3.00 15.22
N MET A 183 -7.50 -2.24 14.21
CA MET A 183 -6.36 -1.32 14.37
C MET A 183 -6.72 -0.16 15.30
N ARG A 184 -7.93 0.37 15.15
CA ARG A 184 -8.45 1.47 15.97
C ARG A 184 -8.58 1.03 17.42
N ASP A 185 -9.27 -0.07 17.66
CA ASP A 185 -9.68 -0.51 18.99
C ASP A 185 -8.49 -1.04 19.82
N SER A 186 -7.46 -1.59 19.15
CA SER A 186 -6.19 -1.96 19.78
C SER A 186 -5.27 -0.76 20.07
N GLY A 187 -5.62 0.44 19.60
CA GLY A 187 -4.80 1.64 19.71
C GLY A 187 -3.60 1.69 18.76
N GLU A 188 -3.50 0.76 17.79
CA GLU A 188 -2.40 0.72 16.82
C GLU A 188 -2.35 1.96 15.91
N LEU A 189 -3.50 2.56 15.60
CA LEU A 189 -3.55 3.82 14.84
C LEU A 189 -2.94 5.01 15.61
N ASN A 190 -2.65 4.88 16.91
CA ASN A 190 -2.02 5.95 17.68
C ASN A 190 -0.51 6.07 17.46
N ASP A 191 0.13 5.03 16.91
CA ASP A 191 1.55 5.04 16.57
C ASP A 191 1.86 4.52 15.15
N THR A 192 0.82 4.43 14.30
CA THR A 192 0.92 3.96 12.91
C THR A 192 0.30 4.96 11.96
N VAL A 193 1.03 5.32 10.90
CA VAL A 193 0.44 5.98 9.73
C VAL A 193 -0.14 4.90 8.82
N LEU A 194 -1.44 4.95 8.58
CA LEU A 194 -2.13 4.07 7.64
C LEU A 194 -2.43 4.87 6.37
N ILE A 195 -2.00 4.35 5.22
CA ILE A 195 -2.32 4.90 3.90
C ILE A 195 -3.09 3.84 3.14
N MET A 196 -4.28 4.20 2.64
CA MET A 196 -5.06 3.36 1.74
C MET A 196 -5.23 4.09 0.43
N ALA A 197 -4.87 3.42 -0.66
CA ALA A 197 -4.88 4.01 -1.99
C ALA A 197 -5.27 2.97 -3.03
N ALA A 198 -5.99 3.40 -4.06
CA ALA A 198 -6.03 2.70 -5.33
C ALA A 198 -4.91 3.24 -6.24
N ASP A 199 -4.25 2.38 -6.99
CA ASP A 199 -3.21 2.77 -7.95
C ASP A 199 -3.80 3.48 -9.18
N HIS A 200 -5.01 3.11 -9.58
CA HIS A 200 -5.85 3.79 -10.58
C HIS A 200 -7.34 3.52 -10.29
N GLY A 201 -8.22 4.29 -10.93
CA GLY A 201 -9.67 4.01 -10.87
C GLY A 201 -10.06 2.83 -11.78
N LEU A 202 -11.35 2.51 -11.86
CA LEU A 202 -11.80 1.35 -12.63
C LEU A 202 -11.68 1.59 -14.15
N HIS A 203 -10.84 0.81 -14.85
CA HIS A 203 -10.81 0.78 -16.33
C HIS A 203 -11.46 -0.45 -16.95
N MET A 204 -12.09 -1.29 -16.12
CA MET A 204 -12.81 -2.48 -16.55
C MET A 204 -14.32 -2.23 -16.48
N GLY A 205 -15.09 -2.81 -17.40
CA GLY A 205 -16.55 -2.71 -17.41
C GLY A 205 -17.14 -1.57 -18.24
N LEU A 206 -18.48 -1.48 -18.20
CA LEU A 206 -19.26 -0.64 -19.12
C LEU A 206 -19.11 0.85 -18.85
N ASN A 207 -18.96 1.28 -17.58
CA ASN A 207 -18.80 2.68 -17.22
C ASN A 207 -17.56 3.28 -17.92
N PHE A 208 -16.40 2.66 -17.75
CA PHE A 208 -15.16 3.10 -18.41
C PHE A 208 -15.24 3.00 -19.95
N ALA A 209 -15.81 1.92 -20.48
CA ALA A 209 -15.85 1.68 -21.91
C ALA A 209 -16.70 2.71 -22.67
N PHE A 210 -17.86 3.09 -22.12
CA PHE A 210 -18.87 3.85 -22.84
C PHE A 210 -19.08 5.28 -22.33
N LEU A 211 -18.66 5.62 -21.11
CA LEU A 211 -18.93 6.93 -20.52
C LEU A 211 -17.66 7.75 -20.32
N GLN A 212 -17.76 9.05 -20.61
CA GLN A 212 -16.67 10.00 -20.33
C GLN A 212 -16.42 10.13 -18.82
N SER A 213 -17.47 10.02 -17.99
CA SER A 213 -17.35 10.02 -16.54
C SER A 213 -16.46 8.87 -16.05
N GLY A 214 -16.67 7.64 -16.54
CA GLY A 214 -15.83 6.50 -16.17
C GLY A 214 -14.36 6.69 -16.54
N ARG A 215 -14.07 7.34 -17.67
CA ARG A 215 -12.69 7.66 -18.08
C ARG A 215 -12.05 8.74 -17.19
N ILE A 216 -12.84 9.66 -16.67
CA ILE A 216 -12.40 10.65 -15.68
C ILE A 216 -12.19 9.99 -14.32
N GLU A 217 -13.14 9.18 -13.85
CA GLU A 217 -13.06 8.44 -12.58
C GLU A 217 -11.83 7.52 -12.54
N HIS A 218 -11.51 6.88 -13.66
CA HIS A 218 -10.29 6.10 -13.82
C HIS A 218 -9.00 6.86 -13.46
N GLN A 219 -8.97 8.18 -13.71
CA GLN A 219 -7.82 9.01 -13.41
C GLN A 219 -7.86 9.64 -12.01
N ASN A 220 -8.97 9.50 -11.27
CA ASN A 220 -9.16 10.06 -9.93
C ASN A 220 -9.42 8.92 -8.90
N PRO A 221 -8.42 8.06 -8.65
CA PRO A 221 -8.55 6.99 -7.67
C PRO A 221 -8.70 7.49 -6.23
N PHE A 222 -9.11 6.56 -5.36
CA PHE A 222 -9.21 6.76 -3.92
C PHE A 222 -7.83 6.89 -3.25
N LEU A 223 -7.67 7.85 -2.33
CA LEU A 223 -6.54 7.96 -1.42
C LEU A 223 -6.98 8.57 -0.09
N VAL A 224 -6.72 7.86 1.01
CA VAL A 224 -6.92 8.36 2.38
C VAL A 224 -5.72 8.04 3.25
N MET A 225 -5.55 8.86 4.28
CA MET A 225 -4.47 8.70 5.24
C MET A 225 -4.99 8.87 6.67
N SER A 226 -4.75 7.88 7.51
CA SER A 226 -4.93 8.00 8.96
C SER A 226 -3.57 8.26 9.61
N VAL A 227 -3.45 9.40 10.28
CA VAL A 227 -2.20 9.89 10.87
C VAL A 227 -2.32 9.90 12.41
N PRO A 228 -1.30 9.44 13.15
CA PRO A 228 -1.24 9.61 14.60
C PRO A 228 -1.40 11.07 15.04
N GLU A 229 -2.07 11.31 16.17
CA GLU A 229 -2.34 12.68 16.64
C GLU A 229 -1.04 13.48 16.87
N TRP A 230 -0.04 12.83 17.48
CA TRP A 230 1.26 13.45 17.75
C TRP A 230 1.98 13.87 16.47
N LEU A 231 1.86 13.09 15.39
CA LEU A 231 2.51 13.38 14.12
C LEU A 231 1.80 14.55 13.42
N HIS A 232 0.46 14.56 13.46
CA HIS A 232 -0.30 15.71 12.99
C HIS A 232 0.10 16.99 13.73
N GLU A 233 0.12 16.96 15.07
CA GLU A 233 0.53 18.12 15.88
C GLU A 233 1.97 18.56 15.59
N PHE A 234 2.88 17.61 15.39
CA PHE A 234 4.25 17.91 14.98
C PHE A 234 4.26 18.66 13.64
N SER A 235 3.55 18.14 12.62
CA SER A 235 3.51 18.75 11.30
C SER A 235 2.93 20.16 11.32
N GLU A 236 1.89 20.41 12.14
CA GLU A 236 1.33 21.76 12.34
C GLU A 236 2.37 22.71 12.94
N LYS A 237 3.07 22.29 14.01
CA LYS A 237 4.10 23.10 14.67
C LYS A 237 5.28 23.36 13.75
N TYR A 238 5.71 22.35 13.00
CA TYR A 238 6.80 22.46 12.04
C TYR A 238 6.44 23.46 10.93
N GLN A 239 5.24 23.35 10.35
CA GLN A 239 4.74 24.30 9.35
C GLN A 239 4.64 25.72 9.90
N ALA A 240 4.14 25.90 11.12
CA ALA A 240 4.05 27.24 11.74
C ALA A 240 5.42 27.89 11.97
N LYS A 241 6.47 27.09 12.23
CA LYS A 241 7.84 27.56 12.48
C LYS A 241 8.64 27.81 11.19
N HIS A 242 8.47 26.95 10.18
CA HIS A 242 9.33 26.91 8.99
C HIS A 242 8.62 27.26 7.68
N GLY A 243 7.30 27.25 7.66
CA GLY A 243 6.49 27.48 6.46
C GLY A 243 6.20 28.95 6.17
N SER A 244 6.04 29.27 4.89
CA SER A 244 5.53 30.57 4.44
C SER A 244 4.00 30.69 4.55
N GLU A 245 3.30 29.56 4.59
CA GLU A 245 1.84 29.48 4.66
C GLU A 245 1.38 29.03 6.06
N ARG A 246 0.33 29.66 6.59
CA ARG A 246 -0.30 29.32 7.87
C ARG A 246 -1.42 28.27 7.75
N VAL A 247 -1.37 27.44 6.71
CA VAL A 247 -2.37 26.38 6.47
C VAL A 247 -1.79 25.04 6.90
N SER A 248 -2.60 24.23 7.57
CA SER A 248 -2.26 22.84 7.91
C SER A 248 -1.79 22.08 6.65
N PRO A 249 -0.60 21.45 6.65
CA PRO A 249 -0.11 20.70 5.49
C PRO A 249 -1.07 19.58 5.09
N PHE A 250 -1.65 18.88 6.07
CA PHE A 250 -2.59 17.79 5.81
C PHE A 250 -3.92 18.31 5.26
N ALA A 251 -4.52 19.33 5.89
CA ALA A 251 -5.79 19.90 5.40
C ALA A 251 -5.64 20.57 4.03
N ALA A 252 -4.50 21.20 3.75
CA ALA A 252 -4.23 21.76 2.44
C ALA A 252 -4.18 20.68 1.35
N ASN A 253 -3.62 19.51 1.68
CA ASN A 253 -3.47 18.41 0.73
C ASN A 253 -4.77 17.66 0.45
N GLU A 254 -5.81 17.79 1.27
CA GLU A 254 -7.14 17.23 0.98
C GLU A 254 -7.73 17.80 -0.33
N GLN A 255 -7.38 19.05 -0.67
CA GLN A 255 -7.90 19.75 -1.86
C GLN A 255 -6.82 20.13 -2.88
N ARG A 256 -5.56 19.82 -2.63
CA ARG A 256 -4.48 20.00 -3.61
C ARG A 256 -4.40 18.77 -4.51
N LEU A 257 -3.99 19.00 -5.75
CA LEU A 257 -3.66 17.89 -6.66
C LEU A 257 -2.47 17.12 -6.07
N VAL A 258 -2.68 15.83 -5.83
CA VAL A 258 -1.66 14.90 -5.29
C VAL A 258 -1.53 13.74 -6.28
N THR A 259 -0.32 13.26 -6.48
CA THR A 259 -0.03 12.13 -7.37
C THR A 259 0.71 11.03 -6.61
N PRO A 260 0.93 9.84 -7.22
CA PRO A 260 1.79 8.83 -6.63
C PRO A 260 3.19 9.32 -6.27
N PHE A 261 3.72 10.37 -6.93
CA PHE A 261 5.03 10.95 -6.58
C PHE A 261 5.03 11.59 -5.19
N GLU A 262 4.00 12.36 -4.83
CA GLU A 262 3.86 12.90 -3.47
C GLU A 262 3.68 11.78 -2.43
N THR A 263 3.04 10.67 -2.82
CA THR A 263 2.94 9.48 -1.97
C THR A 263 4.31 8.85 -1.74
N HIS A 264 5.15 8.75 -2.78
CA HIS A 264 6.53 8.32 -2.66
C HIS A 264 7.33 9.20 -1.70
N HIS A 265 7.25 10.53 -1.87
CA HIS A 265 7.91 11.47 -0.99
C HIS A 265 7.45 11.33 0.46
N THR A 266 6.14 11.11 0.68
CA THR A 266 5.59 10.84 2.01
C THR A 266 6.21 9.58 2.62
N PHE A 267 6.27 8.48 1.86
CA PHE A 267 6.90 7.26 2.35
C PHE A 267 8.38 7.45 2.70
N ARG A 268 9.12 8.21 1.89
CA ARG A 268 10.54 8.52 2.14
C ARG A 268 10.72 9.28 3.45
N VAL A 269 9.96 10.35 3.63
CA VAL A 269 9.99 11.18 4.85
C VAL A 269 9.64 10.34 6.08
N LEU A 270 8.62 9.49 6.01
CA LEU A 270 8.26 8.61 7.12
C LEU A 270 9.36 7.60 7.46
N ALA A 271 10.07 7.05 6.47
CA ALA A 271 11.18 6.14 6.71
C ALA A 271 12.35 6.85 7.41
N ASP A 272 12.67 8.08 6.98
CA ASP A 272 13.75 8.92 7.51
C ASP A 272 13.45 9.45 8.95
N TRP A 273 12.23 9.30 9.46
CA TRP A 273 11.91 9.62 10.86
C TRP A 273 12.68 8.70 11.83
N PRO A 274 13.37 9.21 12.87
CA PRO A 274 13.23 10.53 13.53
C PRO A 274 14.30 11.57 13.17
N GLU A 275 14.98 11.51 12.02
CA GLU A 275 15.99 12.51 11.62
C GLU A 275 15.43 13.95 11.62
N PHE A 276 14.11 14.10 11.54
CA PHE A 276 13.35 15.35 11.64
C PHE A 276 13.01 15.81 13.08
N GLU A 277 13.16 14.97 14.11
CA GLU A 277 12.91 15.37 15.52
C GLU A 277 14.07 16.15 16.13
N THR A 278 15.28 16.01 15.59
CA THR A 278 16.52 16.51 16.21
C THR A 278 16.96 17.91 15.77
N ASN A 279 16.16 18.64 14.98
CA ASN A 279 16.50 19.98 14.44
C ASN A 279 15.45 21.07 14.75
#